data_AF-A0A8T4L0T9-F1
#
_entry.id   AF-A0A8T4L0T9-F1
#
_cell.length_a   1.000
_cell.length_b   1.000
_cell.length_c   1.000
_cell.angle_alpha   90.00
_cell.angle_beta   90.00
_cell.angle_gamma   90.00
#
_symmetry.space_group_name_H-M   'P 1'
#
loop_
_entity.id
_entity.type
_entity.pdbx_description
1 polymer ?
#
loop_
_entity_poly.entity_id
_entity_poly.type
_entity_poly.pdbx_seq_one_letter_code
_entity_poly.pdbx_strand_id
1 'polypeptide(L)'
;MSKAIVILLALIAVVAGCVQPVSTGDQIPADAMEEKSAGTVADAVEVMEEITPGVTVDNQNVVSGTVTIGMARAAQSGFIVIHADKAGGGPGEVIGQTHVEKGDNANVIVNIDEAKATPVLHAMLHVDAGEHDVYEFPGDDVPVLVDDSILNVPFSALNIVAEPVEIEAPQRDTAAEEAMASNETGTAMPDGVMQFDVMIDDNSVEPGTINVTTGDTVRINFHFNDDEIYFGGLDVKSGYWDTVKYRHGSANKTRTVEFTANKTFIYTGYWPATDRAKASGKVEVTG
;
A
#
# COMPACT_ATOMS: atom_id res chain seq x y z
N MET A 1 0.67 69.30 -18.20
CA MET A 1 1.16 68.75 -16.92
C MET A 1 2.41 67.93 -17.23
N SER A 2 3.45 68.13 -16.43
CA SER A 2 4.87 68.03 -16.79
C SER A 2 5.40 66.66 -17.23
N LYS A 3 6.45 66.75 -18.06
CA LYS A 3 7.25 65.73 -18.72
C LYS A 3 8.29 65.10 -17.78
N ALA A 4 8.69 63.87 -18.13
CA ALA A 4 9.86 63.16 -17.63
C ALA A 4 11.20 63.81 -18.04
N ILE A 5 12.27 63.48 -17.29
CA ILE A 5 13.71 63.34 -17.64
C ILE A 5 14.58 63.85 -16.48
N VAL A 6 15.38 62.97 -15.89
CA VAL A 6 16.68 63.33 -15.29
C VAL A 6 17.71 62.27 -15.70
N ILE A 7 18.75 62.76 -16.37
CA ILE A 7 19.98 62.10 -16.81
C ILE A 7 21.04 62.33 -15.72
N LEU A 8 21.90 61.35 -15.42
CA LEU A 8 23.32 61.65 -15.14
C LEU A 8 24.25 60.45 -15.41
N LEU A 9 25.05 60.59 -16.46
CA LEU A 9 26.27 59.84 -16.74
C LEU A 9 27.43 60.43 -15.93
N ALA A 10 28.33 59.58 -15.43
CA ALA A 10 29.70 59.97 -15.08
C ALA A 10 30.70 58.92 -15.56
N LEU A 11 31.63 59.43 -16.37
CA LEU A 11 32.71 58.80 -17.12
C LEU A 11 34.00 58.93 -16.29
N ILE A 12 34.79 57.87 -16.08
CA ILE A 12 36.16 58.00 -15.54
C ILE A 12 37.15 57.14 -16.33
N ALA A 13 38.26 57.79 -16.66
CA ALA A 13 39.28 57.44 -17.63
C ALA A 13 40.38 56.49 -17.10
N VAL A 14 41.02 55.79 -18.06
CA VAL A 14 42.25 55.01 -17.93
C VAL A 14 43.47 55.95 -18.02
N VAL A 15 44.47 55.79 -17.14
CA VAL A 15 45.85 56.29 -17.35
C VAL A 15 46.88 55.26 -16.80
N ALA A 16 48.02 55.20 -17.48
CA ALA A 16 49.03 54.14 -17.50
C ALA A 16 50.27 54.33 -16.56
N GLY A 17 51.09 53.27 -16.45
CA GLY A 17 52.51 53.26 -16.02
C GLY A 17 52.73 52.99 -14.52
N CYS A 18 53.72 52.25 -13.99
CA CYS A 18 55.04 51.82 -14.47
C CYS A 18 55.56 50.58 -13.68
N VAL A 19 56.68 50.04 -14.19
CA VAL A 19 57.50 48.88 -13.78
C VAL A 19 58.14 49.00 -12.36
N GLN A 20 58.49 47.83 -11.79
CA GLN A 20 58.97 47.53 -10.41
C GLN A 20 60.40 48.07 -10.05
N PRO A 21 60.91 47.95 -8.79
CA PRO A 21 61.50 46.68 -8.30
C PRO A 21 61.43 46.36 -6.77
N VAL A 22 61.55 45.05 -6.49
CA VAL A 22 62.10 44.28 -5.35
C VAL A 22 62.18 44.86 -3.91
N SER A 23 61.71 44.07 -2.93
CA SER A 23 62.38 43.93 -1.62
C SER A 23 62.17 42.53 -1.06
N THR A 24 63.29 41.90 -0.74
CA THR A 24 63.51 40.55 -0.22
C THR A 24 63.17 40.42 1.27
N GLY A 25 62.70 39.22 1.67
CA GLY A 25 62.74 38.69 3.04
C GLY A 25 61.82 37.46 3.16
N ASP A 26 62.31 36.24 2.97
CA ASP A 26 62.79 35.29 4.02
C ASP A 26 61.63 34.78 4.92
N GLN A 27 61.27 33.49 5.07
CA GLN A 27 61.85 32.19 4.72
C GLN A 27 60.70 31.15 4.66
N ILE A 28 60.76 30.22 3.71
CA ILE A 28 60.07 28.92 3.74
C ILE A 28 61.14 27.87 4.02
N PRO A 29 61.02 26.99 5.01
CA PRO A 29 61.88 25.82 5.04
C PRO A 29 61.39 24.82 3.98
N ALA A 30 62.25 24.58 3.01
CA ALA A 30 62.25 23.42 2.16
C ALA A 30 62.79 22.22 2.96
N ASP A 31 62.15 21.07 2.82
CA ASP A 31 62.92 19.84 2.65
C ASP A 31 62.43 19.10 1.41
N ALA A 32 63.39 18.57 0.67
CA ALA A 32 63.39 18.34 -0.76
C ALA A 32 62.84 16.94 -1.14
N MET A 33 62.13 16.84 -2.28
CA MET A 33 62.48 16.09 -3.51
C MET A 33 63.06 14.69 -3.26
N GLU A 34 62.44 13.59 -3.71
CA GLU A 34 62.42 13.02 -5.09
C GLU A 34 61.58 11.72 -4.99
N GLU A 35 60.84 11.16 -5.97
CA GLU A 35 61.11 11.01 -7.39
C GLU A 35 59.81 10.95 -8.24
N LYS A 36 59.94 11.56 -9.41
CA LYS A 36 59.39 11.17 -10.72
C LYS A 36 58.91 9.71 -10.82
N SER A 37 57.60 9.54 -10.97
CA SER A 37 57.07 8.45 -11.80
C SER A 37 56.00 9.01 -12.72
N ALA A 38 56.32 9.03 -14.02
CA ALA A 38 55.35 9.22 -15.09
C ALA A 38 54.46 7.97 -15.12
N GLY A 39 53.50 7.90 -14.20
CA GLY A 39 52.40 6.97 -14.25
C GLY A 39 51.37 7.52 -15.21
N THR A 40 51.22 6.87 -16.36
CA THR A 40 50.01 6.93 -17.20
C THR A 40 48.81 7.07 -16.28
N VAL A 41 48.09 8.20 -16.33
CA VAL A 41 46.72 8.25 -15.82
C VAL A 41 45.92 7.39 -16.79
N ALA A 42 46.05 6.08 -16.63
CA ALA A 42 45.06 5.13 -17.06
C ALA A 42 43.81 5.61 -16.37
N ASP A 43 42.95 6.24 -17.17
CA ASP A 43 41.51 6.29 -17.06
C ASP A 43 41.05 5.30 -15.98
N ALA A 44 41.04 5.77 -14.73
CA ALA A 44 40.49 5.04 -13.63
C ALA A 44 39.00 5.21 -13.83
N VAL A 45 38.46 4.36 -14.69
CA VAL A 45 37.05 4.05 -14.73
C VAL A 45 36.76 3.53 -13.34
N GLU A 46 36.35 4.42 -12.44
CA GLU A 46 35.64 4.03 -11.24
C GLU A 46 34.44 3.24 -11.76
N VAL A 47 34.55 1.93 -11.64
CA VAL A 47 33.42 1.05 -11.84
C VAL A 47 32.49 1.40 -10.70
N MET A 48 31.63 2.41 -10.92
CA MET A 48 30.50 2.65 -10.06
C MET A 48 29.74 1.34 -10.07
N GLU A 49 29.83 0.61 -8.97
CA GLU A 49 29.01 -0.57 -8.78
C GLU A 49 27.58 -0.05 -8.83
N GLU A 50 26.88 -0.36 -9.94
CA GLU A 50 25.47 -0.04 -10.12
C GLU A 50 24.70 -0.76 -9.01
N ILE A 51 24.40 -0.03 -7.93
CA ILE A 51 23.61 -0.54 -6.82
C ILE A 51 22.22 -0.81 -7.36
N THR A 52 21.89 -2.08 -7.57
CA THR A 52 20.53 -2.48 -7.92
C THR A 52 19.62 -2.24 -6.70
N PRO A 53 18.61 -1.37 -6.79
CA PRO A 53 17.72 -1.12 -5.67
C PRO A 53 16.93 -2.37 -5.26
N GLY A 54 16.62 -2.50 -3.98
CA GLY A 54 15.85 -3.64 -3.48
C GLY A 54 15.33 -3.41 -2.07
N VAL A 55 14.20 -4.05 -1.76
CA VAL A 55 13.63 -4.09 -0.41
C VAL A 55 13.34 -5.54 -0.05
N THR A 56 13.69 -5.95 1.17
CA THR A 56 13.27 -7.23 1.73
C THR A 56 12.60 -7.00 3.07
N VAL A 57 11.42 -7.58 3.24
CA VAL A 57 10.64 -7.50 4.47
C VAL A 57 9.94 -8.84 4.68
N ASP A 58 9.96 -9.31 5.92
CA ASP A 58 9.24 -10.52 6.32
C ASP A 58 7.84 -10.17 6.81
N ASN A 59 6.93 -11.15 6.72
CA ASN A 59 5.67 -11.10 7.44
C ASN A 59 5.97 -11.04 8.94
N GLN A 60 5.31 -10.12 9.64
CA GLN A 60 5.65 -9.81 11.02
C GLN A 60 4.43 -9.31 11.80
N ASN A 61 4.56 -9.33 13.11
CA ASN A 61 3.64 -8.63 13.99
C ASN A 61 3.97 -7.14 13.97
N VAL A 62 2.94 -6.29 14.04
CA VAL A 62 3.15 -4.88 14.38
C VAL A 62 3.23 -4.80 15.90
N VAL A 63 4.33 -4.26 16.42
CA VAL A 63 4.58 -4.14 17.85
C VAL A 63 4.86 -2.68 18.17
N SER A 64 4.04 -2.11 19.07
CA SER A 64 4.19 -0.72 19.55
C SER A 64 4.31 0.31 18.42
N GLY A 65 3.52 0.15 17.36
CA GLY A 65 3.45 1.08 16.22
C GLY A 65 4.59 0.96 15.24
N THR A 66 5.34 -0.14 15.23
CA THR A 66 6.52 -0.28 14.39
C THR A 66 6.50 -1.52 13.51
N VAL A 67 7.11 -1.37 12.34
CA VAL A 67 7.50 -2.47 11.45
C VAL A 67 9.00 -2.39 11.16
N THR A 68 9.63 -3.54 10.96
CA THR A 68 11.06 -3.65 10.63
C THR A 68 11.25 -4.14 9.21
N ILE A 69 12.04 -3.41 8.44
CA ILE A 69 12.46 -3.77 7.09
C ILE A 69 13.82 -4.44 7.20
N GLY A 70 13.92 -5.68 6.73
CA GLY A 70 15.14 -6.46 6.84
C GLY A 70 16.31 -5.81 6.12
N MET A 71 16.07 -5.36 4.88
CA MET A 71 17.05 -4.65 4.06
C MET A 71 16.36 -3.67 3.11
N ALA A 72 16.93 -2.46 3.00
CA ALA A 72 16.65 -1.49 1.96
C ALA A 72 17.97 -1.11 1.28
N ARG A 73 18.16 -1.55 0.04
CA ARG A 73 19.30 -1.21 -0.81
C ARG A 73 18.89 -0.06 -1.71
N ALA A 74 19.47 1.12 -1.49
CA ALA A 74 19.09 2.34 -2.19
C ALA A 74 20.25 2.85 -3.07
N ALA A 75 19.97 3.18 -4.33
CA ALA A 75 20.98 3.72 -5.25
C ALA A 75 21.36 5.18 -4.91
N GLN A 76 20.50 5.88 -4.18
CA GLN A 76 20.68 7.23 -3.63
C GLN A 76 19.93 7.36 -2.30
N SER A 77 20.07 8.52 -1.63
CA SER A 77 19.27 8.85 -0.43
C SER A 77 17.78 8.80 -0.74
N GLY A 78 16.96 8.45 0.25
CA GLY A 78 15.53 8.30 0.04
C GLY A 78 14.76 7.92 1.30
N PHE A 79 13.58 7.34 1.08
CA PHE A 79 12.68 6.94 2.15
C PHE A 79 12.19 5.51 1.95
N ILE A 80 12.11 4.76 3.03
CA ILE A 80 11.19 3.62 3.07
C ILE A 80 9.83 4.12 3.54
N VAL A 81 8.83 3.89 2.71
CA VAL A 81 7.44 4.29 2.93
C VAL A 81 6.59 3.05 3.11
N ILE A 82 5.78 3.06 4.16
CA ILE A 82 4.80 2.01 4.44
C ILE A 82 3.43 2.52 4.07
N HIS A 83 2.82 1.86 3.09
CA HIS A 83 1.43 2.08 2.74
C HIS A 83 0.55 1.01 3.37
N ALA A 84 -0.63 1.41 3.84
CA ALA A 84 -1.73 0.50 4.02
C ALA A 84 -2.10 -0.12 2.66
N ASP A 85 -2.57 -1.36 2.66
CA ASP A 85 -3.18 -1.97 1.49
C ASP A 85 -4.48 -1.23 1.19
N LYS A 86 -4.64 -0.80 -0.06
CA LYS A 86 -5.92 -0.24 -0.48
C LYS A 86 -6.90 -1.36 -0.74
N ALA A 87 -8.17 -1.00 -0.61
CA ALA A 87 -9.27 -1.62 -1.32
C ALA A 87 -8.89 -2.09 -2.74
N GLY A 88 -8.73 -3.41 -2.94
CA GLY A 88 -8.37 -4.01 -4.23
C GLY A 88 -6.91 -4.42 -4.40
N GLY A 89 -6.08 -4.27 -3.37
CA GLY A 89 -4.68 -4.68 -3.36
C GLY A 89 -3.71 -3.59 -3.84
N GLY A 90 -2.51 -3.57 -3.28
CA GLY A 90 -1.46 -2.64 -3.64
C GLY A 90 -1.41 -1.42 -2.71
N PRO A 91 -0.40 -0.55 -2.89
CA PRO A 91 -0.18 0.57 -1.98
C PRO A 91 -1.36 1.56 -2.02
N GLY A 92 -1.87 1.86 -0.83
CA GLY A 92 -2.95 2.80 -0.50
C GLY A 92 -2.42 4.05 0.22
N GLU A 93 -3.05 4.43 1.33
CA GLU A 93 -2.61 5.58 2.13
C GLU A 93 -1.23 5.32 2.74
N VAL A 94 -0.38 6.36 2.78
CA VAL A 94 0.89 6.32 3.53
C VAL A 94 0.58 6.34 5.01
N ILE A 95 1.02 5.32 5.74
CA ILE A 95 0.82 5.21 7.20
C ILE A 95 2.12 5.36 7.98
N GLY A 96 3.28 5.36 7.33
CA GLY A 96 4.57 5.63 7.96
C GLY A 96 5.69 5.78 6.94
N GLN A 97 6.78 6.43 7.35
CA GLN A 97 7.99 6.56 6.55
C GLN A 97 9.23 6.70 7.43
N THR A 98 10.40 6.36 6.90
CA THR A 98 11.68 6.73 7.49
C THR A 98 12.75 6.93 6.42
N HIS A 99 13.74 7.77 6.72
CA HIS A 99 14.87 8.05 5.85
C HIS A 99 15.82 6.86 5.74
N VAL A 100 16.42 6.68 4.57
CA VAL A 100 17.47 5.70 4.29
C VAL A 100 18.57 6.33 3.45
N GLU A 101 19.81 5.96 3.76
CA GLU A 101 21.00 6.46 3.06
C GLU A 101 21.24 5.71 1.76
N LYS A 102 22.06 6.27 0.87
CA LYS A 102 22.59 5.53 -0.28
C LYS A 102 23.37 4.29 0.20
N GLY A 103 23.08 3.14 -0.39
CA GLY A 103 23.71 1.86 -0.10
C GLY A 103 22.78 0.88 0.63
N ASP A 104 23.37 -0.02 1.42
CA ASP A 104 22.63 -1.03 2.19
C ASP A 104 22.20 -0.48 3.56
N ASN A 105 20.89 -0.50 3.83
CA ASN A 105 20.30 -0.13 5.11
C ASN A 105 19.62 -1.37 5.71
N ALA A 106 20.18 -1.93 6.78
CA ALA A 106 19.66 -3.14 7.42
C ALA A 106 18.83 -2.81 8.67
N ASN A 107 17.82 -3.63 8.96
CA ASN A 107 16.95 -3.50 10.14
C ASN A 107 16.35 -2.10 10.30
N VAL A 108 15.84 -1.55 9.20
CA VAL A 108 15.24 -0.21 9.18
C VAL A 108 13.90 -0.26 9.91
N ILE A 109 13.78 0.52 10.99
CA ILE A 109 12.56 0.59 11.80
C ILE A 109 11.70 1.74 11.27
N VAL A 110 10.45 1.45 10.95
CA VAL A 110 9.48 2.45 10.51
C VAL A 110 8.34 2.55 11.51
N ASN A 111 8.12 3.75 12.05
CA ASN A 111 6.94 4.05 12.84
C ASN A 111 5.74 4.21 11.91
N ILE A 112 4.63 3.55 12.24
CA ILE A 112 3.38 3.60 11.47
C ILE A 112 2.20 4.05 12.33
N ASP A 113 1.20 4.64 11.70
CA ASP A 113 -0.12 4.87 12.27
C ASP A 113 -0.89 3.53 12.29
N GLU A 114 -0.86 2.84 13.44
CA GLU A 114 -1.52 1.55 13.62
C GLU A 114 -3.03 1.60 13.36
N ALA A 115 -3.67 2.74 13.63
CA ALA A 115 -5.11 2.89 13.46
C ALA A 115 -5.52 2.81 11.97
N LYS A 116 -4.56 3.04 11.07
CA LYS A 116 -4.74 2.96 9.61
C LYS A 116 -4.11 1.71 9.02
N ALA A 117 -3.41 0.91 9.82
CA ALA A 117 -2.73 -0.28 9.35
C ALA A 117 -3.73 -1.36 8.93
N THR A 118 -3.41 -2.05 7.84
CA THR A 118 -4.21 -3.13 7.26
C THR A 118 -3.46 -4.46 7.37
N PRO A 119 -4.15 -5.61 7.24
CA PRO A 119 -3.50 -6.93 7.36
C PRO A 119 -2.38 -7.19 6.36
N VAL A 120 -2.42 -6.52 5.20
CA VAL A 120 -1.29 -6.43 4.26
C VAL A 120 -0.81 -5.00 4.27
N LEU A 121 0.52 -4.81 4.32
CA LEU A 121 1.17 -3.53 4.18
C LEU A 121 2.13 -3.59 3.00
N HIS A 122 2.46 -2.43 2.44
CA HIS A 122 3.35 -2.30 1.30
C HIS A 122 4.56 -1.47 1.68
N ALA A 123 5.75 -2.10 1.64
CA ALA A 123 7.00 -1.39 1.77
C ALA A 123 7.48 -0.95 0.39
N MET A 124 7.66 0.36 0.22
CA MET A 124 8.14 0.97 -1.02
C MET A 124 9.36 1.83 -0.74
N LEU A 125 10.35 1.75 -1.62
CA LEU A 125 11.47 2.68 -1.62
C LEU A 125 11.10 3.89 -2.48
N HIS A 126 11.23 5.08 -1.92
CA HIS A 126 11.07 6.36 -2.61
C HIS A 126 12.43 7.05 -2.68
N VAL A 127 12.65 7.84 -3.73
CA VAL A 127 13.80 8.75 -3.79
C VAL A 127 13.53 9.96 -2.89
N ASP A 128 14.59 10.58 -2.39
CA ASP A 128 14.56 11.91 -1.80
C ASP A 128 14.95 12.90 -2.91
N ALA A 129 13.96 13.61 -3.43
CA ALA A 129 14.09 14.60 -4.48
C ALA A 129 13.33 15.86 -4.10
N GLY A 130 13.87 17.02 -4.47
CA GLY A 130 13.30 18.29 -4.02
C GLY A 130 14.08 18.81 -2.81
N GLU A 131 13.43 18.90 -1.64
CA GLU A 131 14.07 19.35 -0.40
C GLU A 131 14.74 18.19 0.34
N HIS A 132 16.06 18.29 0.50
CA HIS A 132 16.88 17.26 1.16
C HIS A 132 16.35 16.83 2.54
N ASP A 133 16.19 15.53 2.74
CA ASP A 133 15.66 14.84 3.92
C ASP A 133 14.21 15.24 4.30
N VAL A 134 13.44 15.79 3.37
CA VAL A 134 12.00 16.04 3.53
C VAL A 134 11.24 15.02 2.69
N TYR A 135 10.08 14.56 3.18
CA TYR A 135 9.25 13.61 2.45
C TYR A 135 8.10 14.34 1.73
N GLU A 136 8.16 14.41 0.40
CA GLU A 136 7.25 15.14 -0.50
C GLU A 136 6.42 14.21 -1.40
N PHE A 137 5.50 13.44 -0.82
CA PHE A 137 4.57 12.59 -1.58
C PHE A 137 3.07 12.87 -1.31
N PRO A 138 2.22 12.99 -2.35
CA PRO A 138 2.57 12.99 -3.78
C PRO A 138 3.36 14.25 -4.17
N GLY A 139 4.38 14.09 -4.99
CA GLY A 139 5.31 15.18 -5.33
C GLY A 139 6.63 14.65 -5.92
N ASP A 140 7.73 15.26 -5.52
CA ASP A 140 9.06 14.99 -6.06
C ASP A 140 9.60 13.61 -5.62
N ASP A 141 9.18 13.12 -4.44
CA ASP A 141 9.57 11.82 -3.90
C ASP A 141 8.79 10.65 -4.49
N VAL A 142 9.09 10.35 -5.75
CA VAL A 142 8.45 9.27 -6.48
C VAL A 142 8.99 7.89 -6.07
N PRO A 143 8.18 6.82 -6.19
CA PRO A 143 8.66 5.46 -5.96
C PRO A 143 9.81 5.07 -6.90
N VAL A 144 10.78 4.33 -6.36
CA VAL A 144 11.86 3.73 -7.13
C VAL A 144 11.30 2.65 -8.06
N LEU A 145 11.82 2.62 -9.30
CA LEU A 145 11.52 1.61 -10.30
C LEU A 145 12.69 0.61 -10.41
N VAL A 146 12.38 -0.67 -10.51
CA VAL A 146 13.31 -1.74 -10.88
C VAL A 146 12.70 -2.45 -12.08
N ASP A 147 13.45 -2.58 -13.18
CA ASP A 147 12.97 -3.15 -14.45
C ASP A 147 11.63 -2.52 -14.91
N ASP A 148 11.56 -1.18 -14.89
CA ASP A 148 10.39 -0.36 -15.23
C ASP A 148 9.13 -0.60 -14.35
N SER A 149 9.27 -1.33 -13.24
CA SER A 149 8.20 -1.65 -12.31
C SER A 149 8.45 -1.02 -10.95
N ILE A 150 7.40 -0.50 -10.30
CA ILE A 150 7.51 0.06 -8.95
C ILE A 150 8.04 -1.02 -8.00
N LEU A 151 9.10 -0.68 -7.26
CA LEU A 151 9.63 -1.51 -6.18
C LEU A 151 8.67 -1.49 -5.00
N ASN A 152 7.68 -2.37 -5.06
CA ASN A 152 6.65 -2.56 -4.05
C ASN A 152 6.72 -3.98 -3.49
N VAL A 153 6.99 -4.09 -2.19
CA VAL A 153 7.08 -5.38 -1.49
C VAL A 153 5.92 -5.49 -0.49
N PRO A 154 4.87 -6.26 -0.79
CA PRO A 154 3.80 -6.54 0.17
C PRO A 154 4.27 -7.48 1.27
N PHE A 155 3.79 -7.27 2.49
CA PHE A 155 3.98 -8.19 3.62
C PHE A 155 2.75 -8.21 4.52
N SER A 156 2.54 -9.31 5.23
CA SER A 156 1.44 -9.46 6.18
C SER A 156 1.79 -8.89 7.55
N ALA A 157 0.92 -8.04 8.08
CA ALA A 157 0.87 -7.58 9.46
C ALA A 157 0.03 -8.57 10.29
N LEU A 158 0.68 -9.56 10.89
CA LEU A 158 0.04 -10.78 11.43
C LEU A 158 -0.81 -10.55 12.68
N ASN A 159 -0.45 -9.58 13.52
CA ASN A 159 -1.25 -9.08 14.64
C ASN A 159 -1.12 -7.56 14.67
N ILE A 160 -2.21 -6.84 14.42
CA ILE A 160 -2.32 -5.41 14.71
C ILE A 160 -2.94 -5.31 16.09
N VAL A 161 -2.11 -5.56 17.11
CA VAL A 161 -2.50 -5.33 18.49
C VAL A 161 -2.31 -3.83 18.74
N ALA A 162 -3.36 -3.06 18.45
CA ALA A 162 -3.50 -1.76 19.10
C ALA A 162 -3.42 -2.04 20.60
N GLU A 163 -2.36 -1.55 21.28
CA GLU A 163 -2.26 -1.74 22.71
C GLU A 163 -3.57 -1.23 23.34
N PRO A 164 -4.32 -2.07 24.08
CA PRO A 164 -5.52 -1.60 24.73
C PRO A 164 -5.09 -0.58 25.77
N VAL A 165 -5.48 0.68 25.57
CA VAL A 165 -5.42 1.69 26.63
C VAL A 165 -6.25 1.15 27.78
N GLU A 166 -5.56 0.75 28.85
CA GLU A 166 -6.13 0.20 30.06
C GLU A 166 -6.95 1.28 30.78
N ILE A 167 -8.25 1.32 30.48
CA ILE A 167 -9.25 1.96 31.34
C ILE A 167 -9.85 0.87 32.22
N GLU A 168 -9.30 0.72 33.42
CA GLU A 168 -9.89 -0.09 34.49
C GLU A 168 -11.35 0.32 34.72
N ALA A 169 -12.27 -0.54 34.30
CA ALA A 169 -13.67 -0.49 34.71
C ALA A 169 -14.04 -1.85 35.34
N PRO A 170 -14.84 -1.85 36.43
CA PRO A 170 -14.86 -2.94 37.40
C PRO A 170 -15.51 -4.20 36.83
N GLN A 171 -14.87 -5.33 37.13
CA GLN A 171 -15.25 -6.68 36.70
C GLN A 171 -16.73 -6.97 36.96
N ARG A 172 -17.42 -7.48 35.94
CA ARG A 172 -18.67 -8.23 36.10
C ARG A 172 -18.45 -9.66 35.62
N ASP A 173 -18.88 -10.56 36.50
CA ASP A 173 -18.59 -11.98 36.52
C ASP A 173 -19.22 -12.76 35.36
N THR A 174 -18.42 -13.68 34.85
CA THR A 174 -18.68 -14.97 34.17
C THR A 174 -20.08 -15.29 33.58
N ALA A 175 -20.10 -15.63 32.28
CA ALA A 175 -20.63 -16.90 31.77
C ALA A 175 -20.40 -17.06 30.25
N ALA A 176 -19.78 -18.19 29.88
CA ALA A 176 -19.81 -18.88 28.59
C ALA A 176 -19.38 -18.11 27.32
N GLU A 177 -18.34 -18.61 26.64
CA GLU A 177 -18.42 -18.89 25.19
C GLU A 177 -17.23 -19.79 24.78
N GLU A 178 -17.45 -21.10 24.75
CA GLU A 178 -16.70 -22.01 23.88
C GLU A 178 -17.65 -22.50 22.77
N ALA A 179 -17.25 -22.22 21.52
CA ALA A 179 -17.47 -22.99 20.28
C ALA A 179 -18.76 -22.77 19.41
N MET A 180 -18.57 -22.33 18.15
CA MET A 180 -18.81 -23.09 16.88
C MET A 180 -19.31 -22.26 15.67
N ALA A 181 -18.87 -22.70 14.49
CA ALA A 181 -19.17 -22.19 13.15
C ALA A 181 -20.67 -22.18 12.80
N SER A 182 -21.13 -21.11 12.13
CA SER A 182 -22.52 -20.88 11.73
C SER A 182 -22.88 -21.58 10.40
N ASN A 183 -23.81 -22.52 10.49
CA ASN A 183 -24.54 -23.13 9.38
C ASN A 183 -26.02 -22.75 9.55
N GLU A 184 -26.59 -21.97 8.63
CA GLU A 184 -27.95 -21.43 8.76
C GLU A 184 -28.99 -22.41 8.18
N THR A 185 -30.04 -22.70 8.95
CA THR A 185 -31.26 -23.38 8.47
C THR A 185 -32.38 -22.34 8.38
N GLY A 186 -32.97 -22.18 7.20
CA GLY A 186 -33.87 -21.05 6.91
C GLY A 186 -35.16 -21.05 7.71
N THR A 187 -35.76 -19.87 7.86
CA THR A 187 -37.09 -19.72 8.46
C THR A 187 -38.17 -19.92 7.40
N ALA A 188 -39.10 -20.85 7.63
CA ALA A 188 -40.26 -21.06 6.76
C ALA A 188 -41.25 -19.90 6.90
N MET A 189 -41.48 -19.15 5.82
CA MET A 189 -42.52 -18.12 5.75
C MET A 189 -43.91 -18.76 5.54
N PRO A 190 -45.02 -18.10 5.93
CA PRO A 190 -46.38 -18.66 5.87
C PRO A 190 -46.86 -19.13 4.49
N ASP A 191 -46.16 -18.74 3.42
CA ASP A 191 -46.47 -19.10 2.03
C ASP A 191 -45.72 -20.36 1.56
N GLY A 192 -44.99 -21.05 2.44
CA GLY A 192 -44.20 -22.25 2.08
C GLY A 192 -42.90 -21.95 1.34
N VAL A 193 -42.44 -20.69 1.38
CA VAL A 193 -41.14 -20.25 0.83
C VAL A 193 -40.13 -20.18 1.97
N MET A 194 -39.00 -20.86 1.80
CA MET A 194 -37.86 -20.75 2.71
C MET A 194 -36.99 -19.58 2.30
N GLN A 195 -36.89 -18.57 3.16
CA GLN A 195 -36.11 -17.37 2.88
C GLN A 195 -34.75 -17.43 3.59
N PHE A 196 -33.70 -17.03 2.87
CA PHE A 196 -32.36 -16.84 3.37
C PHE A 196 -31.88 -15.43 3.01
N ASP A 197 -31.29 -14.75 3.98
CA ASP A 197 -30.60 -13.48 3.79
C ASP A 197 -29.09 -13.78 3.78
N VAL A 198 -28.44 -13.44 2.66
CA VAL A 198 -27.03 -13.74 2.41
C VAL A 198 -26.28 -12.43 2.26
N MET A 199 -25.37 -12.15 3.19
CA MET A 199 -24.39 -11.08 3.02
C MET A 199 -23.33 -11.57 2.03
N ILE A 200 -23.01 -10.74 1.04
CA ILE A 200 -22.00 -11.07 0.05
C ILE A 200 -21.18 -9.85 -0.31
N ASP A 201 -19.88 -10.09 -0.45
CA ASP A 201 -18.92 -9.13 -0.96
C ASP A 201 -17.85 -9.83 -1.81
N ASP A 202 -16.75 -9.14 -2.05
CA ASP A 202 -15.63 -9.64 -2.83
C ASP A 202 -14.90 -10.84 -2.19
N ASN A 203 -14.95 -10.96 -0.88
CA ASN A 203 -14.12 -11.86 -0.08
C ASN A 203 -14.96 -12.81 0.77
N SER A 204 -16.19 -12.44 1.12
CA SER A 204 -17.08 -13.24 1.96
C SER A 204 -18.45 -13.54 1.31
N VAL A 205 -19.00 -14.68 1.72
CA VAL A 205 -20.42 -15.03 1.54
C VAL A 205 -20.87 -15.61 2.88
N GLU A 206 -21.87 -14.98 3.50
CA GLU A 206 -22.38 -15.36 4.81
C GLU A 206 -23.92 -15.44 4.80
N PRO A 207 -24.51 -16.61 5.12
CA PRO A 207 -23.84 -17.88 5.41
C PRO A 207 -23.17 -18.48 4.17
N GLY A 208 -22.00 -19.09 4.36
CA GLY A 208 -21.25 -19.73 3.26
C GLY A 208 -21.91 -21.01 2.75
N THR A 209 -22.80 -21.62 3.52
CA THR A 209 -23.65 -22.76 3.10
C THR A 209 -25.09 -22.56 3.56
N ILE A 210 -26.01 -22.79 2.63
CA ILE A 210 -27.45 -22.87 2.86
C ILE A 210 -27.87 -24.33 2.69
N ASN A 211 -28.61 -24.88 3.65
CA ASN A 211 -29.13 -26.25 3.57
C ASN A 211 -30.63 -26.24 3.33
N VAL A 212 -31.09 -27.02 2.35
CA VAL A 212 -32.49 -27.17 1.96
C VAL A 212 -32.80 -28.62 1.56
N THR A 213 -34.08 -28.94 1.36
CA THR A 213 -34.56 -30.26 0.93
C THR A 213 -35.01 -30.22 -0.53
N THR A 214 -34.87 -31.32 -1.26
CA THR A 214 -35.44 -31.47 -2.61
C THR A 214 -36.95 -31.18 -2.60
N GLY A 215 -37.38 -30.25 -3.46
CA GLY A 215 -38.77 -29.80 -3.59
C GLY A 215 -39.08 -28.48 -2.87
N ASP A 216 -38.19 -27.99 -2.01
CA ASP A 216 -38.42 -26.72 -1.30
C ASP A 216 -38.43 -25.53 -2.26
N THR A 217 -39.37 -24.59 -2.05
CA THR A 217 -39.30 -23.27 -2.70
C THR A 217 -38.40 -22.37 -1.87
N VAL A 218 -37.27 -21.95 -2.44
CA VAL A 218 -36.20 -21.21 -1.77
C VAL A 218 -36.12 -19.81 -2.34
N ARG A 219 -36.07 -18.80 -1.45
CA ARG A 219 -35.79 -17.41 -1.78
C ARG A 219 -34.48 -17.00 -1.12
N ILE A 220 -33.53 -16.50 -1.91
CA ILE A 220 -32.28 -15.92 -1.39
C ILE A 220 -32.30 -14.42 -1.66
N ASN A 221 -32.15 -13.63 -0.61
CA ASN A 221 -31.88 -12.20 -0.68
C ASN A 221 -30.38 -11.99 -0.51
N PHE A 222 -29.69 -11.65 -1.59
CA PHE A 222 -28.30 -11.21 -1.53
C PHE A 222 -28.24 -9.76 -1.10
N HIS A 223 -27.65 -9.50 0.06
CA HIS A 223 -27.31 -8.18 0.57
C HIS A 223 -25.84 -7.91 0.24
N PHE A 224 -25.62 -7.04 -0.72
CA PHE A 224 -24.30 -6.69 -1.20
C PHE A 224 -23.68 -5.67 -0.25
N ASN A 225 -22.58 -6.04 0.40
CA ASN A 225 -21.80 -5.09 1.18
C ASN A 225 -21.01 -4.19 0.23
N ASP A 226 -21.68 -3.16 -0.29
CA ASP A 226 -21.14 -2.25 -1.31
C ASP A 226 -19.78 -1.65 -0.94
N ASP A 227 -19.56 -1.41 0.35
CA ASP A 227 -18.34 -0.80 0.87
C ASP A 227 -17.13 -1.77 0.76
N GLU A 228 -17.42 -3.07 0.61
CA GLU A 228 -16.47 -4.17 0.45
C GLU A 228 -16.52 -4.81 -0.95
N ILE A 229 -17.28 -4.24 -1.91
CA ILE A 229 -17.38 -4.72 -3.29
C ILE A 229 -16.71 -3.73 -4.25
N TYR A 230 -15.68 -4.19 -4.96
CA TYR A 230 -14.88 -3.34 -5.85
C TYR A 230 -15.13 -3.61 -7.35
N PHE A 231 -14.41 -2.88 -8.21
CA PHE A 231 -14.38 -3.09 -9.66
C PHE A 231 -15.74 -3.08 -10.37
N GLY A 232 -16.61 -2.17 -9.93
CA GLY A 232 -17.87 -1.87 -10.58
C GLY A 232 -19.02 -2.75 -10.11
N GLY A 233 -18.81 -3.66 -9.15
CA GLY A 233 -19.87 -4.45 -8.52
C GLY A 233 -19.57 -5.96 -8.52
N LEU A 234 -20.62 -6.76 -8.36
CA LEU A 234 -20.52 -8.21 -8.28
C LEU A 234 -21.61 -8.86 -9.14
N ASP A 235 -21.19 -9.64 -10.14
CA ASP A 235 -22.05 -10.52 -10.94
C ASP A 235 -22.06 -11.91 -10.27
N VAL A 236 -23.11 -12.24 -9.53
CA VAL A 236 -23.26 -13.54 -8.87
C VAL A 236 -23.83 -14.56 -9.84
N LYS A 237 -23.02 -15.54 -10.21
CA LYS A 237 -23.35 -16.58 -11.18
C LYS A 237 -23.60 -17.92 -10.48
N SER A 238 -24.52 -18.71 -11.01
CA SER A 238 -24.76 -20.08 -10.57
C SER A 238 -25.21 -20.95 -11.74
N GLY A 239 -25.27 -22.26 -11.53
CA GLY A 239 -25.90 -23.21 -12.45
C GLY A 239 -27.42 -23.35 -12.26
N TYR A 240 -28.05 -22.44 -11.51
CA TYR A 240 -29.45 -22.52 -11.12
C TYR A 240 -30.29 -21.32 -11.64
N TRP A 241 -29.69 -20.12 -11.68
CA TRP A 241 -30.34 -18.90 -12.13
C TRP A 241 -29.49 -18.12 -13.14
N ASP A 242 -30.13 -17.19 -13.85
CA ASP A 242 -29.42 -16.18 -14.66
C ASP A 242 -28.66 -15.20 -13.76
N THR A 243 -27.50 -14.71 -14.22
CA THR A 243 -26.58 -13.87 -13.43
C THR A 243 -27.29 -12.75 -12.66
N VAL A 244 -27.13 -12.74 -11.34
CA VAL A 244 -27.57 -11.64 -10.46
C VAL A 244 -26.52 -10.54 -10.51
N LYS A 245 -26.91 -9.35 -10.95
CA LYS A 245 -25.99 -8.24 -11.15
C LYS A 245 -26.14 -7.17 -10.09
N TYR A 246 -25.07 -6.94 -9.36
CA TYR A 246 -24.91 -5.79 -8.47
C TYR A 246 -23.87 -4.82 -9.05
N ARG A 247 -24.10 -3.52 -8.94
CA ARG A 247 -23.16 -2.48 -9.38
C ARG A 247 -22.79 -1.61 -8.20
N HIS A 248 -21.51 -1.34 -8.04
CA HIS A 248 -21.00 -0.55 -6.90
C HIS A 248 -21.66 0.83 -6.85
N GLY A 249 -22.01 1.32 -5.66
CA GLY A 249 -22.73 2.56 -5.44
C GLY A 249 -24.24 2.50 -5.73
N SER A 250 -24.81 1.31 -5.96
CA SER A 250 -26.25 1.19 -6.17
C SER A 250 -27.03 1.51 -4.89
N ALA A 251 -28.02 2.41 -4.98
CA ALA A 251 -28.88 2.76 -3.85
C ALA A 251 -29.65 1.55 -3.27
N ASN A 252 -30.02 0.58 -4.13
CA ASN A 252 -30.55 -0.70 -3.68
C ASN A 252 -29.43 -1.75 -3.67
N LYS A 253 -29.02 -2.13 -2.46
CA LYS A 253 -27.98 -3.12 -2.16
C LYS A 253 -28.51 -4.56 -2.05
N THR A 254 -29.79 -4.82 -2.28
CA THR A 254 -30.37 -6.17 -2.20
C THR A 254 -30.82 -6.69 -3.56
N ARG A 255 -30.53 -7.95 -3.87
CA ARG A 255 -31.10 -8.68 -5.03
C ARG A 255 -31.67 -10.01 -4.58
N THR A 256 -32.83 -10.36 -5.11
CA THR A 256 -33.54 -11.57 -4.73
C THR A 256 -33.60 -12.55 -5.89
N VAL A 257 -33.35 -13.82 -5.58
CA VAL A 257 -33.66 -14.95 -6.47
C VAL A 257 -34.63 -15.88 -5.75
N GLU A 258 -35.49 -16.54 -6.52
CA GLU A 258 -36.40 -17.57 -6.02
C GLU A 258 -36.35 -18.78 -6.95
N PHE A 259 -36.30 -19.98 -6.38
CA PHE A 259 -36.19 -21.22 -7.12
C PHE A 259 -36.69 -22.43 -6.33
N THR A 260 -36.96 -23.56 -7.01
CA THR A 260 -37.30 -24.83 -6.35
C THR A 260 -36.07 -25.72 -6.21
N ALA A 261 -35.63 -26.06 -5.00
CA ALA A 261 -34.44 -26.88 -4.78
C ALA A 261 -34.59 -28.28 -5.40
N ASN A 262 -33.66 -28.67 -6.28
CA ASN A 262 -33.66 -30.02 -6.90
C ASN A 262 -32.26 -30.61 -7.10
N LYS A 263 -31.21 -29.83 -6.79
CA LYS A 263 -29.80 -30.22 -6.90
C LYS A 263 -28.94 -29.29 -6.05
N THR A 264 -27.85 -29.83 -5.49
CA THR A 264 -26.79 -29.03 -4.86
C THR A 264 -26.02 -28.22 -5.91
N PHE A 265 -25.67 -26.98 -5.60
CA PHE A 265 -24.85 -26.15 -6.48
C PHE A 265 -24.07 -25.07 -5.72
N ILE A 266 -23.04 -24.55 -6.39
CA ILE A 266 -22.23 -23.40 -5.93
C ILE A 266 -22.68 -22.16 -6.69
N TYR A 267 -22.70 -21.03 -6.01
CA TYR A 267 -22.78 -19.71 -6.61
C TYR A 267 -21.53 -18.91 -6.25
N THR A 268 -21.05 -18.11 -7.20
CA THR A 268 -19.80 -17.36 -7.06
C THR A 268 -20.00 -15.94 -7.53
N GLY A 269 -19.49 -14.97 -6.78
CA GLY A 269 -19.39 -13.58 -7.22
C GLY A 269 -18.26 -13.40 -8.24
N TYR A 270 -18.48 -12.56 -9.24
CA TYR A 270 -17.46 -12.20 -10.23
C TYR A 270 -17.42 -10.70 -10.43
N TRP A 271 -16.21 -10.14 -10.61
CA TRP A 271 -16.12 -8.76 -11.03
C TRP A 271 -16.64 -8.58 -12.47
N PRO A 272 -17.57 -7.65 -12.74
CA PRO A 272 -18.23 -7.52 -14.02
C PRO A 272 -17.31 -7.27 -15.22
N ALA A 273 -16.20 -6.57 -15.02
CA ALA A 273 -15.31 -6.15 -16.10
C ALA A 273 -14.29 -7.23 -16.51
N THR A 274 -13.78 -7.99 -15.53
CA THR A 274 -12.68 -8.94 -15.73
C THR A 274 -13.13 -10.39 -15.68
N ASP A 275 -14.36 -10.62 -15.23
CA ASP A 275 -14.89 -11.95 -14.91
C ASP A 275 -14.01 -12.74 -13.93
N ARG A 276 -13.30 -12.03 -13.05
CA ARG A 276 -12.49 -12.64 -11.99
C ARG A 276 -13.40 -13.15 -10.89
N ALA A 277 -13.27 -14.43 -10.54
CA ALA A 277 -13.99 -15.06 -9.44
C ALA A 277 -13.62 -14.46 -8.07
N LYS A 278 -14.62 -14.39 -7.20
CA LYS A 278 -14.59 -13.83 -5.84
C LYS A 278 -15.15 -14.87 -4.85
N ALA A 279 -15.71 -14.41 -3.75
CA ALA A 279 -16.33 -15.27 -2.75
C ALA A 279 -17.42 -16.17 -3.35
N SER A 280 -17.57 -17.36 -2.78
CA SER A 280 -18.53 -18.36 -3.23
C SER A 280 -19.33 -18.91 -2.05
N GLY A 281 -20.61 -19.18 -2.28
CA GLY A 281 -21.47 -19.89 -1.35
C GLY A 281 -22.01 -21.17 -1.96
N LYS A 282 -22.51 -22.06 -1.09
CA LYS A 282 -23.10 -23.34 -1.48
C LYS A 282 -24.57 -23.39 -1.08
N VAL A 283 -25.41 -23.90 -1.99
CA VAL A 283 -26.73 -24.42 -1.63
C VAL A 283 -26.63 -25.94 -1.64
N GLU A 284 -26.72 -26.53 -0.46
CA GLU A 284 -26.69 -27.97 -0.23
C GLU A 284 -28.13 -28.49 -0.16
N VAL A 285 -28.50 -29.33 -1.14
CA VAL A 285 -29.82 -29.93 -1.24
C VAL A 285 -29.73 -31.38 -0.79
N THR A 286 -30.51 -31.73 0.22
CA THR A 286 -30.63 -33.09 0.77
C THR A 286 -32.02 -33.66 0.48
N GLY A 287 -32.19 -34.98 0.53
CA GLY A 287 -33.49 -35.64 0.26
C GLY A 287 -33.58 -36.25 -1.12
#